data_AF-A0A2E1FIN8-F1
#
_entry.id   AF-A0A2E1FIN8-F1
#
_cell.length_a   1.000
_cell.length_b   1.000
_cell.length_c   1.000
_cell.angle_alpha   90.00
_cell.angle_beta   90.00
_cell.angle_gamma   90.00
#
_symmetry.space_group_name_H-M   'P 1'
#
loop_
_entity.id
_entity.type
_entity.pdbx_description
1 polymer ?
#
loop_
_entity_poly.entity_id
_entity_poly.type
_entity_poly.pdbx_seq_one_letter_code
_entity_poly.pdbx_strand_id
1 'polypeptide(L)'
;MADSPTLDEYMRHLQAALEEAQSIEDKIERDERTLQLEISIQECLIFANRYKELVAHGIDPLVLVSSDPDIEAPPPASKVQALVLGQNTCIKCGASQDSDLDFCPACGAMNKKE
;
A
#
# COMPACT_ATOMS: atom_id res chain seq x y z
N MET A 1 24.68 4.63 15.98
CA MET A 1 23.32 4.24 15.57
C MET A 1 22.54 5.54 15.54
N ALA A 2 21.93 5.90 14.41
CA ALA A 2 21.19 7.15 14.34
C ALA A 2 19.92 7.01 15.20
N ASP A 3 19.75 7.87 16.21
CA ASP A 3 18.64 7.89 17.18
C ASP A 3 17.31 8.37 16.54
N SER A 4 16.97 7.90 15.35
CA SER A 4 15.76 8.32 14.64
C SER A 4 14.82 7.14 14.40
N PRO A 5 13.51 7.32 14.62
CA PRO A 5 12.54 6.25 14.44
C PRO A 5 12.47 5.82 12.97
N THR A 6 12.32 4.53 12.76
CA THR A 6 12.11 3.91 11.45
C THR A 6 10.69 4.11 10.95
N LEU A 7 10.47 3.91 9.65
CA LEU A 7 9.12 3.97 9.06
C LEU A 7 8.17 2.93 9.67
N ASP A 8 8.66 1.72 9.96
CA ASP A 8 7.86 0.67 10.58
C ASP A 8 7.44 1.03 12.02
N GLU A 9 8.34 1.63 12.79
CA GLU A 9 8.02 2.14 14.13
C GLU A 9 6.97 3.27 14.07
N TYR A 10 7.06 4.15 13.08
CA TYR A 10 6.07 5.19 12.85
C TYR A 10 4.69 4.60 12.45
N MET A 11 4.65 3.65 11.52
CA MET A 11 3.40 2.98 11.15
C MET A 11 2.74 2.28 12.33
N ARG A 12 3.53 1.59 13.17
CA ARG A 12 3.01 0.94 14.38
C ARG A 12 2.46 1.96 15.39
N HIS A 13 3.11 3.11 15.54
CA HIS A 13 2.59 4.21 16.35
C HIS A 13 1.25 4.74 15.81
N LEU A 14 1.13 4.94 14.50
CA LEU A 14 -0.13 5.40 13.89
C LEU A 14 -1.28 4.39 14.09
N GLN A 15 -0.99 3.09 14.01
CA GLN A 15 -1.97 2.04 14.26
C GLN A 15 -2.46 2.05 15.72
N ALA A 16 -1.57 2.22 16.69
CA ALA A 16 -1.95 2.39 18.09
C ALA A 16 -2.78 3.66 18.31
N ALA A 17 -2.38 4.79 17.70
CA ALA A 17 -3.12 6.04 17.78
C ALA A 17 -4.53 5.94 17.15
N LEU A 18 -4.73 5.06 16.16
CA LEU A 18 -6.04 4.81 15.54
C LEU A 18 -6.98 4.10 16.51
N GLU A 19 -6.47 3.15 17.29
CA GLU A 19 -7.23 2.50 18.37
C GLU A 19 -7.58 3.50 19.47
N GLU A 20 -6.62 4.34 19.88
CA GLU A 20 -6.84 5.40 20.87
C GLU A 20 -7.89 6.42 20.41
N ALA A 21 -7.92 6.78 19.12
CA ALA A 21 -8.90 7.71 18.57
C ALA A 21 -10.35 7.23 18.75
N GLN A 22 -10.60 5.93 18.87
CA GLN A 22 -11.95 5.40 19.14
C GLN A 22 -12.51 5.83 20.50
N SER A 23 -11.65 6.22 21.44
CA SER A 23 -12.06 6.71 22.75
C SER A 23 -12.51 8.17 22.79
N ILE A 24 -12.35 8.91 21.68
CA ILE A 24 -12.81 10.31 21.56
C ILE A 24 -14.35 10.35 21.63
N GLU A 25 -14.89 11.15 22.56
CA GLU A 25 -16.33 11.25 22.81
C GLU A 25 -17.07 11.96 21.66
N ASP A 26 -16.55 13.12 21.20
CA ASP A 26 -17.12 13.85 20.08
C ASP A 26 -16.95 13.05 18.78
N LYS A 27 -18.07 12.75 18.14
CA LYS A 27 -18.09 11.99 16.89
C LYS A 27 -17.37 12.72 15.76
N ILE A 28 -17.52 14.04 15.64
CA ILE A 28 -16.90 14.78 14.53
C ILE A 28 -15.39 14.75 14.69
N GLU A 29 -14.90 15.08 15.88
CA GLU A 29 -13.47 15.03 16.21
C GLU A 29 -12.89 13.62 16.00
N ARG A 30 -13.60 12.57 16.46
CA ARG A 30 -13.19 11.18 16.27
C ARG A 30 -13.07 10.82 14.79
N ASP A 31 -14.08 11.16 13.99
CA ASP A 31 -14.12 10.84 12.57
C ASP A 31 -12.99 11.57 11.82
N GLU A 32 -12.76 12.85 12.12
CA GLU A 32 -11.66 13.64 11.53
C GLU A 32 -10.28 13.08 11.91
N ARG A 33 -10.08 12.75 13.19
CA ARG A 33 -8.82 12.17 13.66
C ARG A 33 -8.56 10.79 13.05
N THR A 34 -9.60 9.96 12.96
CA THR A 34 -9.55 8.63 12.32
C THR A 34 -9.13 8.78 10.86
N LEU A 35 -9.78 9.66 10.11
CA LEU A 35 -9.46 9.91 8.70
C LEU A 35 -8.00 10.36 8.52
N GLN A 36 -7.52 11.27 9.36
CA GLN A 36 -6.14 11.76 9.30
C GLN A 36 -5.12 10.63 9.51
N LEU A 37 -5.37 9.74 10.47
CA LEU A 37 -4.51 8.60 10.77
C LEU A 37 -4.54 7.58 9.63
N GLU A 38 -5.71 7.26 9.08
CA GLU A 38 -5.86 6.34 7.95
C GLU A 38 -5.13 6.84 6.70
N ILE A 39 -5.26 8.13 6.36
CA ILE A 39 -4.52 8.76 5.26
C ILE A 39 -3.01 8.62 5.51
N SER A 40 -2.55 8.90 6.73
CA SER A 40 -1.12 8.84 7.06
C SER A 40 -0.57 7.41 6.93
N ILE A 41 -1.32 6.40 7.39
CA ILE A 41 -0.95 4.99 7.24
C ILE A 41 -0.88 4.61 5.75
N GLN A 42 -1.87 5.03 4.96
CA GLN A 42 -1.89 4.76 3.52
C GLN A 42 -0.68 5.36 2.80
N GLU A 43 -0.31 6.61 3.09
CA GLU A 43 0.86 7.24 2.48
C GLU A 43 2.18 6.56 2.89
N CYS A 44 2.29 6.07 4.15
CA CYS A 44 3.44 5.26 4.57
C CYS A 44 3.56 3.96 3.75
N LEU A 45 2.45 3.27 3.52
CA LEU A 45 2.41 2.04 2.73
C LEU A 45 2.77 2.30 1.26
N ILE A 46 2.21 3.37 0.67
CA ILE A 46 2.52 3.79 -0.70
C ILE A 46 4.02 4.05 -0.84
N PHE A 47 4.61 4.82 0.09
CA PHE A 47 6.03 5.10 0.09
C PHE A 47 6.86 3.81 0.23
N ALA A 48 6.54 2.95 1.20
CA ALA A 48 7.28 1.71 1.44
C ALA A 48 7.25 0.78 0.22
N ASN A 49 6.09 0.64 -0.43
CA ASN A 49 5.96 -0.17 -1.65
C ASN A 49 6.75 0.45 -2.80
N ARG A 50 6.62 1.77 -3.00
CA ARG A 50 7.33 2.46 -4.07
C ARG A 50 8.86 2.36 -3.92
N TYR A 51 9.34 2.50 -2.69
CA TYR A 51 10.75 2.34 -2.38
C TYR A 51 11.24 0.93 -2.78
N LYS A 52 10.50 -0.12 -2.38
CA LYS A 52 10.83 -1.51 -2.71
C LYS A 52 10.82 -1.77 -4.22
N GLU A 53 9.83 -1.26 -4.94
CA GLU A 53 9.76 -1.37 -6.40
C GLU A 53 10.99 -0.76 -7.08
N LEU A 54 11.36 0.47 -6.72
CA LEU A 54 12.49 1.17 -7.31
C LEU A 54 13.81 0.43 -7.04
N VAL A 55 14.02 -0.03 -5.79
CA VAL A 55 15.19 -0.85 -5.44
C VAL A 55 15.22 -2.16 -6.25
N ALA A 56 14.08 -2.82 -6.44
CA ALA A 56 14.01 -4.05 -7.25
C ALA A 56 14.37 -3.81 -8.73
N HIS A 57 14.12 -2.61 -9.24
CA HIS A 57 14.53 -2.18 -10.58
C HIS A 57 15.95 -1.60 -10.66
N GLY A 58 16.71 -1.60 -9.55
CA GLY A 58 18.06 -1.03 -9.50
C GLY A 58 18.11 0.50 -9.57
N ILE A 59 16.98 1.17 -9.32
CA ILE A 59 16.86 2.63 -9.28
C ILE A 59 17.00 3.07 -7.83
N ASP A 60 17.88 4.04 -7.56
CA ASP A 60 17.99 4.64 -6.23
C ASP A 60 16.75 5.49 -5.92
N PRO A 61 15.91 5.11 -4.94
CA PRO A 61 14.66 5.80 -4.64
C PRO A 61 14.84 7.17 -4.01
N LEU A 62 16.04 7.48 -3.50
CA LEU A 62 16.35 8.71 -2.78
C LEU A 62 17.10 9.72 -3.63
N VAL A 63 17.41 9.36 -4.88
CA VAL A 63 17.90 10.33 -5.86
C VAL A 63 16.80 11.34 -6.13
N LEU A 64 17.05 12.58 -5.71
CA LEU A 64 16.25 13.73 -6.12
C LEU A 64 16.28 13.77 -7.65
N VAL A 65 15.15 13.48 -8.29
CA VAL A 65 15.01 13.64 -9.74
C VAL A 65 15.24 15.11 -10.03
N SER A 66 16.44 15.45 -10.52
CA SER A 66 16.67 16.73 -11.16
C SER A 66 15.70 16.80 -12.34
N SER A 67 14.97 17.91 -12.45
CA SER A 67 14.08 18.20 -13.59
C SER A 67 14.87 18.47 -14.88
N ASP A 68 15.86 17.63 -15.13
CA ASP A 68 16.68 17.59 -16.33
C ASP A 68 15.88 16.83 -17.39
N PRO A 69 15.53 17.47 -18.52
CA PRO A 69 14.65 16.87 -19.53
C PRO A 69 15.26 15.64 -20.23
N ASP A 70 16.55 15.38 -20.04
CA ASP A 70 17.27 14.21 -20.59
C ASP A 70 17.27 12.98 -19.67
N ILE A 71 16.75 13.08 -18.44
CA ILE A 71 16.67 11.94 -17.51
C ILE A 71 15.24 11.40 -17.53
N GLU A 72 15.06 10.17 -18.02
CA GLU A 72 13.79 9.47 -17.94
C GLU A 72 13.36 9.33 -16.47
N ALA A 73 12.34 10.07 -16.06
CA ALA A 73 11.81 10.00 -14.71
C ALA A 73 11.09 8.65 -14.50
N PRO A 74 11.29 7.97 -13.37
CA PRO A 74 10.59 6.73 -13.08
C PRO A 74 9.07 7.00 -13.04
N PRO A 75 8.23 6.04 -13.48
CA PRO A 75 6.79 6.25 -13.63
C PRO A 75 6.17 6.73 -12.30
N PRO A 76 5.21 7.66 -12.33
CA PRO A 76 4.63 8.21 -11.12
C PRO A 76 3.98 7.08 -10.30
N ALA A 77 4.16 7.11 -8.98
CA ALA A 77 3.46 6.22 -8.06
C ALA A 77 1.96 6.57 -8.09
N SER A 78 1.21 6.03 -9.05
CA SER A 78 -0.23 6.29 -9.10
C SER A 78 -0.89 5.43 -8.03
N LYS A 79 -1.74 6.05 -7.20
CA LYS A 79 -2.56 5.35 -6.18
C LYS A 79 -3.33 4.17 -6.78
N VAL A 80 -3.65 4.25 -8.08
CA VAL A 80 -4.38 3.24 -8.84
C VAL A 80 -3.54 1.99 -9.13
N GLN A 81 -2.23 2.12 -9.40
CA GLN A 81 -1.39 0.97 -9.74
C GLN A 81 -1.18 0.03 -8.55
N ALA A 82 -1.06 0.56 -7.32
CA ALA A 82 -0.96 -0.23 -6.10
C ALA A 82 -2.20 -1.10 -5.81
N LEU A 83 -3.39 -0.68 -6.27
CA LEU A 83 -4.65 -1.42 -6.12
C LEU A 83 -4.83 -2.52 -7.18
N VAL A 84 -4.15 -2.42 -8.33
CA VAL A 84 -4.32 -3.32 -9.48
C VAL A 84 -3.38 -4.53 -9.43
N LEU A 85 -2.28 -4.45 -8.68
CA LEU A 85 -1.23 -5.47 -8.60
C LEU A 85 -1.63 -6.79 -7.88
N GLY A 86 -2.85 -6.91 -7.35
CA GLY A 86 -3.26 -8.07 -6.54
C GLY A 86 -4.55 -8.78 -6.96
N GLN A 87 -5.17 -8.43 -8.09
CA GLN A 87 -6.51 -8.94 -8.41
C GLN A 87 -6.47 -9.97 -9.54
N ASN A 88 -6.12 -11.22 -9.19
CA ASN A 88 -6.55 -12.34 -10.00
C ASN A 88 -8.05 -12.58 -9.72
N THR A 89 -8.89 -12.66 -10.74
CA THR A 89 -10.33 -12.90 -10.56
C THR A 89 -10.69 -14.26 -11.14
N CYS A 90 -11.59 -14.98 -10.47
CA CYS A 90 -12.02 -16.28 -10.96
C CYS A 90 -12.79 -16.12 -12.28
N ILE A 91 -12.34 -16.79 -13.33
CA ILE A 91 -13.01 -16.79 -14.65
C ILE A 91 -14.46 -17.31 -14.62
N LYS A 92 -14.86 -18.05 -13.57
CA LYS A 92 -16.19 -18.64 -13.46
C LYS A 92 -17.18 -17.77 -12.69
N CYS A 93 -16.75 -17.13 -11.60
CA CYS A 93 -17.65 -16.38 -10.72
C CYS A 93 -17.26 -14.91 -10.48
N GLY A 94 -16.11 -14.47 -11.01
CA GLY A 94 -15.64 -13.08 -10.88
C GLY A 94 -15.11 -12.70 -9.50
N ALA A 95 -15.07 -13.63 -8.54
CA ALA A 95 -14.54 -13.35 -7.21
C ALA A 95 -13.02 -13.10 -7.26
N SER A 96 -12.54 -12.09 -6.53
CA SER A 96 -11.13 -11.85 -6.30
C SER A 96 -10.51 -13.03 -5.57
N GLN A 97 -9.39 -13.54 -6.06
CA GLN A 97 -8.68 -14.68 -5.52
C GLN A 97 -7.17 -14.43 -5.55
N ASP A 98 -6.46 -15.12 -4.65
CA ASP A 98 -5.01 -15.10 -4.63
C ASP A 98 -4.44 -15.86 -5.84
N SER A 99 -3.27 -15.46 -6.33
CA SER A 99 -2.63 -16.01 -7.54
C SER A 99 -2.06 -17.41 -7.32
N ASP A 100 -1.83 -17.75 -6.05
CA ASP A 100 -1.24 -19.01 -5.61
C ASP A 100 -2.28 -20.12 -5.36
N LEU A 101 -3.58 -19.84 -5.56
CA LEU A 101 -4.65 -20.81 -5.39
C LEU A 101 -5.05 -21.48 -6.71
N ASP A 102 -4.86 -22.80 -6.79
CA ASP A 102 -5.30 -23.62 -7.94
C ASP A 102 -6.82 -23.85 -7.99
N PHE A 103 -7.57 -23.32 -7.02
CA PHE A 103 -9.03 -23.41 -6.96
C PHE A 103 -9.66 -22.12 -6.39
N CYS A 104 -10.89 -21.82 -6.81
CA CYS A 104 -11.64 -20.68 -6.33
C CYS A 104 -12.37 -21.02 -5.02
N PRO A 105 -12.10 -20.34 -3.89
CA PRO A 105 -12.78 -20.61 -2.62
C PRO A 105 -14.26 -20.19 -2.59
N ALA A 106 -14.68 -19.28 -3.48
CA ALA A 106 -16.07 -18.81 -3.55
C ALA A 106 -17.00 -19.76 -4.32
N CYS A 107 -16.49 -20.47 -5.33
CA CYS A 107 -17.34 -21.31 -6.20
C CYS A 107 -16.81 -22.74 -6.46
N GLY A 108 -15.64 -23.09 -5.90
CA GLY A 108 -15.04 -24.42 -6.00
C GLY A 108 -14.48 -24.79 -7.39
N ALA A 109 -14.37 -23.83 -8.32
CA ALA A 109 -13.83 -24.10 -9.65
C ALA A 109 -12.29 -24.19 -9.63
N MET A 110 -11.73 -25.16 -10.35
CA MET A 110 -10.28 -25.26 -10.53
C MET A 110 -9.79 -24.27 -11.59
N ASN A 111 -8.76 -23.50 -11.27
CA ASN A 111 -8.10 -22.58 -12.19
C ASN A 111 -7.10 -23.41 -13.02
N LYS A 112 -7.54 -23.96 -14.16
CA LYS A 112 -6.62 -24.68 -15.07
C LYS A 112 -5.60 -23.67 -15.63
N LYS A 113 -4.35 -23.78 -15.20
CA LYS A 113 -3.21 -23.19 -15.91
C LYS A 113 -2.91 -24.09 -17.11
N GLU A 114 -3.13 -23.59 -18.33
CA GLU A 114 -2.57 -24.20 -19.55
C GLU A 114 -1.08 -23.87 -19.68
#